data_AF-A0A3R6FSX1-F1
#
_entry.id   AF-A0A3R6FSX1-F1
#
_cell.length_a   1.000
_cell.length_b   1.000
_cell.length_c   1.000
_cell.angle_alpha   90.00
_cell.angle_beta   90.00
_cell.angle_gamma   90.00
#
_symmetry.space_group_name_H-M   'P 1'
#
loop_
_entity.id
_entity.type
_entity.pdbx_description
1 polymer ?
#
loop_
_entity_poly.entity_id
_entity_poly.type
_entity_poly.pdbx_seq_one_letter_code
_entity_poly.pdbx_strand_id
1 'polypeptide(L)'
;MKIYLFISNHKKLLKMYLPYIEALNKQLDITNNLVDADIVLIIGAWTWQGAQIAKKAKQMDIPYIVCPLGDISERNCKNPYLKRSLQQSMYQKAMYAKANLIVATTPMEKNYLEKKGWNKRIALIRYAGYSHLTNTEAMMQNWQETDEETLAVFEQQKAEAIAAQTKQAIIAQIMQIKSRMPHQNIPQKYLDDLHTLLYADDYDEDAIKQELAEKKLSSYAASVFQTMTDKTGLTEGFMPIPAKKGRKSKEILKFVK
;
A
#
# COMPACT_ATOMS: atom_id res chain seq x y z
N MET A 1 0.65 11.70 -5.81
CA MET A 1 0.67 10.29 -5.40
C MET A 1 1.68 9.56 -6.26
N LYS A 2 2.72 8.99 -5.66
CA LYS A 2 3.79 8.28 -6.35
C LYS A 2 3.43 6.83 -6.58
N ILE A 3 3.65 6.34 -7.80
CA ILE A 3 3.25 5.00 -8.21
C ILE A 3 4.49 4.19 -8.59
N TYR A 4 4.64 3.02 -7.98
CA TYR A 4 5.60 2.04 -8.46
C TYR A 4 4.95 1.18 -9.54
N LEU A 5 5.34 1.41 -10.80
CA LEU A 5 4.76 0.72 -11.96
C LEU A 5 5.62 -0.49 -12.37
N PHE A 6 5.04 -1.68 -12.24
CA PHE A 6 5.60 -2.90 -12.81
C PHE A 6 4.77 -3.35 -14.02
N ILE A 7 5.44 -3.63 -15.13
CA ILE A 7 4.80 -4.16 -16.34
C ILE A 7 5.54 -5.43 -16.75
N SER A 8 4.81 -6.52 -16.94
CA SER A 8 5.39 -7.77 -17.42
C SER A 8 6.09 -7.58 -18.77
N ASN A 9 7.25 -8.23 -18.94
CA ASN A 9 8.01 -8.16 -20.20
C ASN A 9 7.18 -8.57 -21.41
N HIS A 10 6.32 -9.58 -21.24
CA HIS A 10 5.42 -10.02 -22.30
C HIS A 10 4.48 -8.90 -22.77
N LYS A 11 3.90 -8.12 -21.85
CA LYS A 11 3.01 -7.01 -22.20
C LYS A 11 3.74 -5.86 -22.88
N LYS A 12 4.97 -5.56 -22.47
CA LYS A 12 5.81 -4.53 -23.11
C LYS A 12 6.07 -4.82 -24.60
N LEU A 13 6.13 -6.09 -24.99
CA LEU A 13 6.40 -6.50 -26.37
C LEU A 13 5.18 -6.44 -27.30
N LEU A 14 3.97 -6.40 -26.74
CA LEU A 14 2.74 -6.43 -27.50
C LEU A 14 2.34 -5.02 -27.95
N LYS A 15 2.46 -4.76 -29.25
CA LYS A 15 2.13 -3.45 -29.86
C LYS A 15 0.76 -2.91 -29.48
N MET A 16 -0.23 -3.78 -29.30
CA MET A 16 -1.59 -3.41 -28.90
C MET A 16 -1.68 -2.71 -27.54
N TYR A 17 -0.67 -2.86 -26.66
CA TYR A 17 -0.64 -2.24 -25.34
C TYR A 17 0.34 -1.06 -25.25
N LEU A 18 1.10 -0.75 -26.31
CA LEU A 18 2.04 0.37 -26.28
C LEU A 18 1.35 1.71 -25.97
N PRO A 19 0.22 2.08 -26.61
CA PRO A 19 -0.45 3.35 -26.31
C PRO A 19 -0.94 3.43 -24.86
N TYR A 20 -1.38 2.29 -24.31
CA TYR A 20 -1.80 2.18 -22.91
C TYR A 20 -0.63 2.43 -21.96
N ILE A 21 0.49 1.76 -22.21
CA ILE A 21 1.69 1.85 -21.38
C ILE A 21 2.28 3.26 -21.47
N GLU A 22 2.29 3.87 -22.64
CA GLU A 22 2.75 5.25 -22.85
C GLU A 22 1.87 6.25 -22.10
N ALA A 23 0.53 6.09 -22.16
CA ALA A 23 -0.40 6.94 -21.41
C ALA A 23 -0.15 6.87 -19.90
N LEU A 24 0.03 5.66 -19.35
CA LEU A 24 0.36 5.46 -17.95
C LEU A 24 1.68 6.10 -17.56
N ASN A 25 2.75 5.90 -18.36
CA ASN A 25 4.06 6.48 -18.06
C ASN A 25 4.07 8.01 -18.16
N LYS A 26 3.22 8.59 -18.99
CA LYS A 26 3.16 10.04 -19.17
C LYS A 26 2.37 10.75 -18.07
N GLN A 27 1.29 10.14 -17.58
CA GLN A 27 0.33 10.82 -16.70
C GLN A 27 0.46 10.43 -15.23
N LEU A 28 1.04 9.26 -14.91
CA LEU A 28 1.27 8.85 -13.54
C LEU A 28 2.63 9.35 -13.06
N ASP A 29 2.71 9.78 -11.81
CA ASP A 29 3.97 10.14 -11.15
C ASP A 29 4.71 8.85 -10.74
N ILE A 30 5.54 8.32 -11.64
CA ILE A 30 6.21 7.03 -11.47
C ILE A 30 7.49 7.17 -10.65
N THR A 31 7.61 6.34 -9.62
CA THR A 31 8.85 6.17 -8.86
C THR A 31 9.56 4.86 -9.21
N ASN A 32 10.89 4.90 -9.26
CA ASN A 32 11.75 3.74 -9.47
C ASN A 32 11.99 2.93 -8.17
N ASN A 33 11.69 3.52 -7.01
CA ASN A 33 11.92 2.92 -5.71
C ASN A 33 10.60 2.58 -5.04
N LEU A 34 10.49 1.33 -4.58
CA LEU A 34 9.29 0.85 -3.89
C LEU A 34 9.03 1.59 -2.57
N VAL A 35 10.07 2.05 -1.88
CA VAL A 35 9.99 2.80 -0.60
C VAL A 35 9.37 4.20 -0.77
N ASP A 36 9.44 4.74 -1.99
CA ASP A 36 8.93 6.08 -2.30
C ASP A 36 7.52 6.02 -2.88
N ALA A 37 6.90 4.84 -2.95
CA ALA A 37 5.62 4.63 -3.62
C ALA A 37 4.46 4.67 -2.62
N ASP A 38 3.42 5.42 -2.96
CA ASP A 38 2.16 5.41 -2.23
C ASP A 38 1.32 4.19 -2.61
N ILE A 39 1.43 3.75 -3.87
CA ILE A 39 0.73 2.58 -4.40
C ILE A 39 1.60 1.84 -5.43
N VAL A 40 1.36 0.53 -5.54
CA VAL A 40 2.06 -0.33 -6.51
C VAL A 40 1.08 -0.78 -7.58
N LEU A 41 1.39 -0.48 -8.85
CA LEU A 41 0.59 -0.91 -9.99
C LEU A 41 1.30 -2.04 -10.74
N ILE A 42 0.66 -3.22 -10.83
CA ILE A 42 1.19 -4.42 -11.48
C ILE A 42 0.37 -4.72 -12.73
N ILE A 43 1.01 -4.61 -13.90
CA ILE A 43 0.41 -4.83 -15.21
C ILE A 43 0.84 -6.17 -15.81
N GLY A 44 -0.15 -6.97 -16.16
CA GLY A 44 -0.03 -8.32 -16.67
C GLY A 44 -0.17 -9.39 -15.59
N ALA A 45 -0.09 -10.65 -16.03
CA ALA A 45 -0.14 -11.81 -15.15
C ALA A 45 0.95 -12.82 -15.48
N TRP A 46 1.00 -13.90 -14.72
CA TRP A 46 1.89 -15.05 -14.93
C TRP A 46 3.38 -14.74 -14.87
N THR A 47 3.75 -13.73 -14.07
CA THR A 47 5.14 -13.37 -13.80
C THR A 47 5.49 -13.57 -12.33
N TRP A 48 6.56 -14.33 -12.08
CA TRP A 48 7.11 -14.48 -10.74
C TRP A 48 7.59 -13.14 -10.17
N GLN A 49 8.22 -12.27 -10.99
CA GLN A 49 8.66 -10.95 -10.53
C GLN A 49 7.48 -10.10 -10.02
N GLY A 50 6.37 -10.04 -10.76
CA GLY A 50 5.17 -9.34 -10.32
C GLY A 50 4.64 -9.84 -8.98
N ALA A 51 4.64 -11.16 -8.77
CA ALA A 51 4.23 -11.73 -7.49
C ALA A 51 5.21 -11.44 -6.34
N GLN A 52 6.52 -11.40 -6.62
CA GLN A 52 7.52 -10.99 -5.64
C GLN A 52 7.34 -9.51 -5.25
N ILE A 53 7.05 -8.65 -6.22
CA ILE A 53 6.77 -7.23 -5.99
C ILE A 53 5.49 -7.08 -5.15
N ALA A 54 4.40 -7.76 -5.49
CA ALA A 54 3.17 -7.76 -4.69
C ALA A 54 3.41 -8.23 -3.24
N LYS A 55 4.23 -9.29 -3.07
CA LYS A 55 4.60 -9.78 -1.75
C LYS A 55 5.40 -8.72 -0.97
N LYS A 56 6.37 -8.07 -1.61
CA LYS A 56 7.17 -6.99 -1.01
C LYS A 56 6.31 -5.78 -0.64
N ALA A 57 5.44 -5.32 -1.56
CA ALA A 57 4.51 -4.22 -1.32
C ALA A 57 3.67 -4.48 -0.06
N LYS A 58 3.09 -5.67 0.05
CA LYS A 58 2.33 -6.08 1.24
C LYS A 58 3.19 -6.16 2.51
N GLN A 59 4.43 -6.63 2.41
CA GLN A 59 5.36 -6.63 3.55
C GLN A 59 5.74 -5.22 3.99
N MET A 60 5.78 -4.27 3.05
CA MET A 60 6.05 -2.87 3.29
C MET A 60 4.79 -2.07 3.66
N ASP A 61 3.63 -2.72 3.76
CA ASP A 61 2.35 -2.09 4.04
C ASP A 61 1.95 -1.00 3.01
N ILE A 62 2.27 -1.27 1.74
CA ILE A 62 1.90 -0.44 0.58
C ILE A 62 0.77 -1.15 -0.17
N PRO A 63 -0.35 -0.47 -0.48
CA PRO A 63 -1.42 -1.06 -1.26
C PRO A 63 -0.96 -1.34 -2.68
N TYR A 64 -1.53 -2.39 -3.31
CA TYR A 64 -1.23 -2.69 -4.69
C TYR A 64 -2.45 -3.06 -5.52
N ILE A 65 -2.40 -2.67 -6.77
CA ILE A 65 -3.40 -2.89 -7.81
C ILE A 65 -2.84 -3.85 -8.86
N VAL A 66 -3.68 -4.74 -9.35
CA VAL A 66 -3.32 -5.65 -10.43
C VAL A 66 -4.22 -5.44 -11.64
N CYS A 67 -3.63 -5.21 -12.81
CA CYS A 67 -4.33 -5.09 -14.09
C CYS A 67 -3.87 -6.22 -15.04
N PRO A 68 -4.67 -7.27 -15.28
CA PRO A 68 -4.23 -8.44 -16.04
C PRO A 68 -4.07 -8.19 -17.54
N LEU A 69 -4.83 -7.24 -18.10
CA LEU A 69 -4.93 -7.00 -19.55
C LEU A 69 -5.25 -8.29 -20.33
N GLY A 70 -6.27 -9.03 -19.91
CA GLY A 70 -6.76 -10.25 -20.55
C GLY A 70 -5.92 -11.50 -20.30
N ASP A 71 -4.84 -11.42 -19.51
CA ASP A 71 -4.01 -12.60 -19.20
C ASP A 71 -4.73 -13.64 -18.34
N ILE A 72 -5.70 -13.20 -17.52
CA ILE A 72 -6.57 -14.06 -16.74
C ILE A 72 -7.89 -14.25 -17.50
N SER A 73 -7.80 -14.81 -18.71
CA SER A 73 -8.96 -15.27 -19.48
C SER A 73 -9.06 -16.80 -19.41
N GLU A 74 -10.22 -17.36 -19.75
CA GLU A 74 -10.41 -18.82 -19.74
C GLU A 74 -9.37 -19.54 -20.59
N ARG A 75 -9.14 -19.04 -21.80
CA ARG A 75 -8.15 -19.58 -22.73
C ARG A 75 -6.73 -19.51 -22.15
N ASN A 76 -6.33 -18.37 -21.59
CA ASN A 76 -4.97 -18.17 -21.11
C ASN A 76 -4.68 -18.92 -19.80
N CYS A 77 -5.69 -19.13 -18.96
CA CYS A 77 -5.59 -19.99 -17.78
C CYS A 77 -5.45 -21.47 -18.13
N LYS A 78 -6.03 -21.92 -19.26
CA LYS A 78 -6.02 -23.33 -19.68
C LYS A 78 -4.90 -23.66 -20.68
N ASN A 79 -4.18 -22.68 -21.22
CA ASN A 79 -3.15 -22.92 -22.23
C ASN A 79 -1.82 -22.20 -21.91
N PRO A 80 -0.71 -22.93 -21.69
CA PRO A 80 -0.60 -24.38 -21.48
C PRO A 80 -1.02 -24.79 -20.05
N TYR A 81 -1.97 -25.73 -19.93
CA TYR A 81 -2.66 -26.04 -18.67
C TYR A 81 -1.74 -26.36 -17.50
N LEU A 82 -0.79 -27.29 -17.68
CA LEU A 82 0.09 -27.76 -16.59
C LEU A 82 0.91 -26.60 -16.00
N LYS A 83 1.52 -25.79 -16.85
CA LYS A 83 2.31 -24.62 -16.43
C LYS A 83 1.43 -23.61 -15.70
N ARG A 84 0.23 -23.32 -16.22
CA ARG A 84 -0.69 -22.34 -15.64
C ARG A 84 -1.24 -22.79 -14.30
N SER A 85 -1.59 -24.07 -14.16
CA SER A 85 -2.02 -24.67 -12.90
C SER A 85 -0.94 -24.53 -11.82
N LEU A 86 0.31 -24.85 -12.16
CA LEU A 86 1.45 -24.70 -11.26
C LEU A 86 1.66 -23.23 -10.85
N GLN A 87 1.72 -22.31 -11.81
CA GLN A 87 1.88 -20.87 -11.54
C GLN A 87 0.73 -20.31 -10.71
N GLN A 88 -0.49 -20.79 -10.94
CA GLN A 88 -1.68 -20.38 -10.21
C GLN A 88 -1.61 -20.79 -8.75
N SER A 89 -1.24 -22.04 -8.48
CA SER A 89 -1.05 -22.58 -7.14
C SER A 89 0.10 -21.87 -6.40
N MET A 90 1.23 -21.67 -7.09
CA MET A 90 2.43 -21.10 -6.48
C MET A 90 2.30 -19.62 -6.10
N TYR A 91 1.73 -18.79 -6.98
CA TYR A 91 1.76 -17.34 -6.77
C TYR A 91 0.59 -16.56 -7.33
N GLN A 92 0.01 -16.94 -8.49
CA GLN A 92 -0.96 -16.08 -9.17
C GLN A 92 -2.22 -15.86 -8.34
N LYS A 93 -2.79 -16.94 -7.79
CA LYS A 93 -4.02 -16.86 -6.99
C LYS A 93 -3.81 -16.03 -5.73
N ALA A 94 -2.70 -16.26 -5.02
CA ALA A 94 -2.37 -15.53 -3.80
C ALA A 94 -2.11 -14.04 -4.06
N MET A 95 -1.46 -13.71 -5.17
CA MET A 95 -1.21 -12.33 -5.61
C MET A 95 -2.54 -11.60 -5.90
N TYR A 96 -3.46 -12.24 -6.61
CA TYR A 96 -4.75 -11.62 -6.94
C TYR A 96 -5.66 -11.50 -5.73
N ALA A 97 -5.71 -12.55 -4.90
CA ALA A 97 -6.57 -12.59 -3.72
C ALA A 97 -6.18 -11.59 -2.63
N LYS A 98 -4.90 -11.20 -2.60
CA LYS A 98 -4.38 -10.23 -1.62
C LYS A 98 -4.27 -8.81 -2.17
N ALA A 99 -4.62 -8.57 -3.43
CA ALA A 99 -4.59 -7.24 -4.04
C ALA A 99 -5.65 -6.34 -3.39
N ASN A 100 -5.35 -5.05 -3.27
CA ASN A 100 -6.30 -4.06 -2.78
C ASN A 100 -7.41 -3.79 -3.81
N LEU A 101 -7.05 -3.91 -5.09
CA LEU A 101 -7.96 -3.81 -6.21
C LEU A 101 -7.44 -4.62 -7.40
N ILE A 102 -8.37 -5.21 -8.16
CA ILE A 102 -8.09 -5.71 -9.51
C ILE A 102 -8.78 -4.79 -10.51
N VAL A 103 -8.03 -4.33 -11.51
CA VAL A 103 -8.58 -3.54 -12.61
C VAL A 103 -8.77 -4.42 -13.83
N ALA A 104 -10.01 -4.55 -14.28
CA ALA A 104 -10.35 -5.13 -15.56
C ALA A 104 -10.43 -4.05 -16.64
N THR A 105 -10.04 -4.38 -17.86
CA THR A 105 -10.05 -3.44 -19.00
C THR A 105 -11.22 -3.60 -19.95
N THR A 106 -11.93 -4.71 -19.82
CA THR A 106 -13.14 -4.99 -20.60
C THR A 106 -14.23 -5.55 -19.69
N PRO A 107 -15.53 -5.34 -20.02
CA PRO A 107 -16.62 -5.95 -19.26
C PRO A 107 -16.54 -7.48 -19.23
N MET A 108 -16.07 -8.11 -20.31
CA MET A 108 -15.87 -9.56 -20.37
C MET A 108 -14.80 -10.02 -19.38
N GLU A 109 -13.67 -9.30 -19.30
CA GLU A 109 -12.62 -9.58 -18.32
C GLU A 109 -13.13 -9.42 -16.88
N LYS A 110 -13.89 -8.34 -16.61
CA LYS A 110 -14.50 -8.11 -15.29
C LYS A 110 -15.40 -9.28 -14.89
N ASN A 111 -16.35 -9.65 -15.74
CA ASN A 111 -17.28 -10.75 -15.48
C ASN A 111 -16.55 -12.07 -15.22
N TYR A 112 -15.44 -12.32 -15.92
CA TYR A 112 -14.65 -13.53 -15.71
C TYR A 112 -13.88 -13.51 -14.38
N LEU A 113 -13.28 -12.37 -14.01
CA LEU A 113 -12.57 -12.20 -12.73
C LEU A 113 -13.53 -12.33 -11.54
N GLU A 114 -14.74 -11.78 -11.65
CA GLU A 114 -15.81 -11.92 -10.65
C GLU A 114 -16.21 -13.39 -10.49
N LYS A 115 -16.46 -14.10 -11.60
CA LYS A 115 -16.74 -15.55 -11.58
C LYS A 115 -15.60 -16.38 -10.98
N LYS A 116 -14.34 -15.96 -11.15
CA LYS A 116 -13.19 -16.64 -10.52
C LYS A 116 -13.15 -16.48 -9.01
N GLY A 117 -13.72 -15.40 -8.48
CA GLY A 117 -13.85 -15.17 -7.03
C GLY A 117 -12.52 -15.09 -6.29
N TRP A 118 -11.41 -14.77 -6.96
CA TRP A 118 -10.12 -14.62 -6.27
C TRP A 118 -10.11 -13.37 -5.40
N ASN A 119 -10.76 -12.30 -5.83
CA ASN A 119 -10.90 -11.04 -5.09
C ASN A 119 -12.32 -10.49 -5.28
N LYS A 120 -12.83 -9.78 -4.28
CA LYS A 120 -14.14 -9.12 -4.32
C LYS A 120 -14.09 -7.70 -4.87
N ARG A 121 -12.94 -7.01 -4.76
CA ARG A 121 -12.77 -5.63 -5.25
C ARG A 121 -12.24 -5.65 -6.69
N ILE A 122 -13.14 -5.42 -7.65
CA ILE A 122 -12.82 -5.40 -9.08
C ILE A 122 -13.42 -4.14 -9.71
N ALA A 123 -12.56 -3.28 -10.24
CA ALA A 123 -12.96 -2.08 -11.00
C ALA A 123 -12.89 -2.34 -12.51
N LEU A 124 -13.67 -1.58 -13.28
CA LEU A 124 -13.61 -1.58 -14.75
C LEU A 124 -13.05 -0.25 -15.22
N ILE A 125 -11.84 -0.26 -15.79
CA ILE A 125 -11.28 0.90 -16.47
C ILE A 125 -11.14 0.54 -17.95
N ARG A 126 -12.04 1.05 -18.80
CA ARG A 126 -12.06 0.67 -20.21
C ARG A 126 -10.76 1.09 -20.91
N TYR A 127 -10.16 0.16 -21.64
CA TYR A 127 -9.02 0.50 -22.47
C TYR A 127 -9.47 1.20 -23.76
N ALA A 128 -9.01 2.44 -23.97
CA ALA A 128 -9.27 3.23 -25.16
C ALA A 128 -8.87 2.52 -26.47
N GLY A 129 -7.84 1.68 -26.45
CA GLY A 129 -7.41 0.91 -27.62
C GLY A 129 -8.36 -0.22 -28.05
N TYR A 130 -9.31 -0.63 -27.20
CA TYR A 130 -10.30 -1.68 -27.53
C TYR A 130 -11.74 -1.17 -27.59
N SER A 131 -11.99 0.06 -27.17
CA SER A 131 -13.35 0.55 -26.99
C SER A 131 -13.49 1.95 -27.55
N HIS A 132 -14.41 2.12 -28.50
CA HIS A 132 -14.85 3.44 -28.96
C HIS A 132 -15.68 4.20 -27.91
N LEU A 133 -15.99 3.56 -26.77
CA LEU A 133 -16.79 4.15 -25.68
C LEU A 133 -15.97 4.98 -24.71
N THR A 134 -14.64 5.03 -24.88
CA THR A 134 -13.75 5.84 -24.04
C THR A 134 -12.62 6.39 -24.91
N ASN A 135 -12.03 7.49 -24.47
CA ASN A 135 -10.78 8.01 -25.02
C ASN A 135 -9.66 7.85 -23.97
N THR A 136 -8.43 8.22 -24.34
CA THR A 136 -7.26 8.11 -23.47
C THR A 136 -7.38 9.00 -22.24
N GLU A 137 -7.95 10.20 -22.36
CA GLU A 137 -8.11 11.14 -21.25
C GLU A 137 -9.06 10.59 -20.19
N ALA A 138 -10.26 10.16 -20.60
CA ALA A 138 -11.24 9.55 -19.71
C ALA A 138 -10.71 8.25 -19.06
N MET A 139 -9.96 7.43 -19.80
CA MET A 139 -9.32 6.24 -19.24
C MET A 139 -8.34 6.61 -18.13
N MET A 140 -7.57 7.68 -18.31
CA MET A 140 -6.58 8.10 -17.33
C MET A 140 -7.19 8.83 -16.14
N GLN A 141 -8.26 9.59 -16.34
CA GLN A 141 -9.06 10.13 -15.24
C GLN A 141 -9.60 9.00 -14.34
N ASN A 142 -10.15 7.94 -14.96
CA ASN A 142 -10.59 6.76 -14.21
C ASN A 142 -9.43 6.11 -13.44
N TRP A 143 -8.22 6.08 -13.99
CA TRP A 143 -7.03 5.58 -13.27
C TRP A 143 -6.71 6.44 -12.06
N GLN A 144 -6.67 7.77 -12.20
CA GLN A 144 -6.42 8.69 -11.10
C GLN A 144 -7.45 8.52 -9.97
N GLU A 145 -8.74 8.55 -10.31
CA GLU A 145 -9.84 8.35 -9.35
C GLU A 145 -9.74 6.99 -8.65
N THR A 146 -9.45 5.93 -9.41
CA THR A 146 -9.34 4.57 -8.87
C THR A 146 -8.14 4.40 -7.94
N ASP A 147 -6.99 4.99 -8.29
CA ASP A 147 -5.78 4.90 -7.50
C ASP A 147 -5.95 5.68 -6.18
N GLU A 148 -6.54 6.89 -6.25
CA GLU A 148 -6.87 7.72 -5.08
C GLU A 148 -7.88 7.03 -4.15
N GLU A 149 -8.97 6.48 -4.69
CA GLU A 149 -9.97 5.72 -3.91
C GLU A 149 -9.32 4.50 -3.26
N THR A 150 -8.46 3.78 -3.98
CA THR A 150 -7.78 2.59 -3.45
C THR A 150 -6.88 2.94 -2.27
N LEU A 151 -6.12 4.04 -2.39
CA LEU A 151 -5.26 4.52 -1.32
C LEU A 151 -6.09 5.00 -0.12
N ALA A 152 -7.13 5.81 -0.35
CA ALA A 152 -8.00 6.33 0.70
C ALA A 152 -8.67 5.20 1.50
N VAL A 153 -9.24 4.19 0.82
CA VAL A 153 -9.85 3.03 1.48
C VAL A 153 -8.82 2.22 2.26
N PHE A 154 -7.60 2.08 1.74
CA PHE A 154 -6.53 1.38 2.46
C PHE A 154 -6.13 2.12 3.74
N GLU A 155 -5.95 3.44 3.67
CA GLU A 155 -5.62 4.26 4.83
C GLU A 155 -6.75 4.29 5.86
N GLN A 156 -8.00 4.34 5.41
CA GLN A 156 -9.18 4.27 6.28
C GLN A 156 -9.23 2.93 7.03
N GLN A 157 -9.12 1.79 6.33
CA GLN A 157 -9.14 0.47 6.96
C GLN A 157 -8.02 0.32 8.00
N LYS A 158 -6.87 0.91 7.72
CA LYS A 158 -5.73 0.93 8.62
C LYS A 158 -6.00 1.79 9.86
N ALA A 159 -6.58 2.97 9.70
CA ALA A 159 -6.98 3.83 10.81
C ALA A 159 -8.06 3.15 11.67
N GLU A 160 -9.07 2.54 11.06
CA GLU A 160 -10.12 1.78 11.75
C GLU A 160 -9.55 0.59 12.54
N ALA A 161 -8.57 -0.13 11.98
CA ALA A 161 -7.91 -1.23 12.67
C ALA A 161 -7.10 -0.76 13.89
N ILE A 162 -6.55 0.45 13.86
CA ILE A 162 -5.86 1.07 15.02
C ILE A 162 -6.89 1.54 16.04
N ALA A 163 -7.95 2.23 15.61
CA ALA A 163 -9.02 2.72 16.49
C ALA A 163 -9.77 1.58 17.20
N ALA A 164 -9.90 0.42 16.57
CA ALA A 164 -10.47 -0.79 17.20
C ALA A 164 -9.59 -1.34 18.32
N GLN A 165 -8.30 -1.01 18.35
CA GLN A 165 -7.37 -1.50 19.37
C GLN A 165 -7.25 -0.57 20.56
N THR A 166 -7.40 0.74 20.40
CA THR A 166 -7.22 1.71 21.48
C THR A 166 -8.11 2.93 21.32
N LYS A 167 -8.58 3.48 22.44
CA LYS A 167 -9.26 4.77 22.49
C LYS A 167 -8.30 5.93 22.80
N GLN A 168 -7.08 5.62 23.21
CA GLN A 168 -6.07 6.61 23.59
C GLN A 168 -5.39 7.17 22.34
N ALA A 169 -5.54 8.48 22.08
CA ALA A 169 -5.01 9.13 20.88
C ALA A 169 -3.48 9.01 20.77
N ILE A 170 -2.75 9.15 21.89
CA ILE A 170 -1.28 9.00 21.93
C ILE A 170 -0.87 7.58 21.49
N ILE A 171 -1.56 6.55 22.00
CA ILE A 171 -1.25 5.16 21.67
C ILE A 171 -1.62 4.86 20.21
N ALA A 172 -2.76 5.36 19.73
CA ALA A 172 -3.17 5.25 18.34
C ALA A 172 -2.10 5.85 17.41
N GLN A 173 -1.58 7.03 17.75
CA GLN A 173 -0.54 7.69 16.97
C GLN A 173 0.79 6.93 17.00
N ILE A 174 1.21 6.38 18.15
CA ILE A 174 2.38 5.50 18.24
C ILE A 174 2.21 4.25 17.38
N MET A 175 1.01 3.66 17.37
CA MET A 175 0.68 2.52 16.51
C MET A 175 0.69 2.91 15.03
N GLN A 176 0.25 4.11 14.69
CA GLN A 176 0.29 4.64 13.34
C GLN A 176 1.74 4.84 12.85
N ILE A 177 2.63 5.40 13.69
CA ILE A 177 4.07 5.48 13.39
C ILE A 177 4.65 4.06 13.21
N LYS A 178 4.33 3.13 14.12
CA LYS A 178 4.77 1.72 14.04
C LYS A 178 4.35 1.06 12.74
N SER A 179 3.13 1.31 12.30
CA SER A 179 2.57 0.73 11.09
C SER A 179 3.25 1.21 9.81
N ARG A 180 3.94 2.36 9.83
CA ARG A 180 4.74 2.87 8.69
C ARG A 180 6.19 2.39 8.71
N MET A 181 6.64 1.71 9.76
CA MET A 181 7.99 1.13 9.81
C MET A 181 8.31 0.20 8.63
N PRO A 182 7.41 -0.71 8.19
CA PRO A 182 7.69 -1.57 7.07
C PRO A 182 7.79 -0.80 5.74
N HIS A 183 7.08 0.33 5.62
CA HIS A 183 7.15 1.22 4.47
C HIS A 183 8.52 1.93 4.39
N GLN A 184 9.22 2.09 5.51
CA GLN A 184 10.50 2.81 5.59
C GLN A 184 10.40 4.28 5.18
N ASN A 185 9.18 4.82 5.26
CA ASN A 185 8.84 6.18 4.94
C ASN A 185 7.75 6.64 5.92
N ILE A 186 8.20 7.32 6.99
CA ILE A 186 7.36 7.86 8.05
C ILE A 186 7.23 9.36 7.78
N PRO A 187 6.02 9.86 7.46
CA PRO A 187 5.83 11.30 7.27
C PRO A 187 6.15 12.07 8.56
N GLN A 188 6.88 13.19 8.46
CA GLN A 188 7.14 14.09 9.61
C GLN A 188 5.87 14.46 10.37
N LYS A 189 4.76 14.69 9.64
CA LYS A 189 3.44 14.97 10.19
C LYS A 189 3.05 14.00 11.32
N TYR A 190 3.42 12.72 11.23
CA TYR A 190 3.04 11.76 12.27
C TYR A 190 3.75 12.02 13.60
N LEU A 191 4.97 12.55 13.57
CA LEU A 191 5.66 12.99 14.78
C LEU A 191 5.11 14.32 15.28
N ASP A 192 4.75 15.24 14.39
CA ASP A 192 4.16 16.52 14.76
C ASP A 192 2.79 16.33 15.44
N ASP A 193 1.93 15.46 14.89
CA ASP A 193 0.65 15.09 15.48
C ASP A 193 0.85 14.48 16.87
N LEU A 194 1.85 13.61 17.05
CA LEU A 194 2.19 13.04 18.35
C LEU A 194 2.71 14.11 19.32
N HIS A 195 3.51 15.05 18.83
CA HIS A 195 4.01 16.17 19.61
C HIS A 195 2.85 17.02 20.14
N THR A 196 1.89 17.38 19.28
CA THR A 196 0.69 18.12 19.69
C THR A 196 -0.11 17.36 20.76
N LEU A 197 -0.27 16.04 20.61
CA LEU A 197 -0.97 15.22 21.61
C LEU A 197 -0.26 15.17 22.96
N LEU A 198 1.08 15.15 22.97
CA LEU A 198 1.88 15.13 24.21
C LEU A 198 1.99 16.50 24.90
N TYR A 199 1.76 17.59 24.16
CA TYR A 199 1.68 18.94 24.72
C TYR A 199 0.27 19.30 25.20
N ALA A 200 -0.73 18.43 25.00
CA ALA A 200 -2.03 18.63 25.61
C ALA A 200 -1.91 18.43 27.13
N ASP A 201 -2.40 19.40 27.91
CA ASP A 201 -2.15 19.48 29.36
C ASP A 201 -2.86 18.38 30.19
N ASP A 202 -3.72 17.55 29.59
CA ASP A 202 -4.73 16.75 30.32
C ASP A 202 -4.72 15.23 30.07
N TYR A 203 -3.65 14.66 29.51
CA TYR A 203 -3.59 13.21 29.34
C TYR A 203 -3.15 12.46 30.62
N ASP A 204 -3.74 11.28 30.85
CA ASP A 204 -3.41 10.42 31.99
C ASP A 204 -2.17 9.56 31.68
N GLU A 205 -1.01 9.96 32.20
CA GLU A 205 0.27 9.28 32.01
C GLU A 205 0.24 7.81 32.48
N ASP A 206 -0.37 7.53 33.63
CA ASP A 206 -0.42 6.18 34.19
C ASP A 206 -1.28 5.25 33.33
N ALA A 207 -2.43 5.75 32.85
CA ALA A 207 -3.27 5.00 31.92
C ALA A 207 -2.55 4.70 30.59
N ILE A 208 -1.84 5.68 30.02
CA ILE A 208 -1.04 5.49 28.80
C ILE A 208 0.06 4.45 29.02
N LYS A 209 0.79 4.57 30.12
CA LYS A 209 1.88 3.65 30.48
C LYS A 209 1.38 2.22 30.68
N GLN A 210 0.25 2.03 31.34
CA GLN A 210 -0.39 0.73 31.53
C GLN A 210 -0.77 0.12 30.18
N GLU A 211 -1.50 0.85 29.33
CA GLU A 211 -1.97 0.31 28.05
C GLU A 211 -0.80 0.05 27.07
N LEU A 212 0.25 0.87 27.10
CA LEU A 212 1.49 0.59 26.36
C LEU A 212 2.14 -0.73 26.79
N ALA A 213 2.10 -1.06 28.09
CA ALA A 213 2.63 -2.32 28.61
C ALA A 213 1.76 -3.51 28.17
N GLU A 214 0.43 -3.39 28.29
CA GLU A 214 -0.53 -4.41 27.86
C GLU A 214 -0.37 -4.75 26.37
N LYS A 215 -0.18 -3.73 25.52
CA LYS A 215 0.04 -3.90 24.07
C LYS A 215 1.48 -4.26 23.69
N LYS A 216 2.39 -4.39 24.67
CA LYS A 216 3.83 -4.64 24.45
C LYS A 216 4.48 -3.59 23.53
N LEU A 217 4.05 -2.34 23.68
CA LEU A 217 4.52 -1.18 22.92
C LEU A 217 5.50 -0.30 23.68
N SER A 218 5.67 -0.46 24.99
CA SER A 218 6.49 0.45 25.82
C SER A 218 7.91 0.65 25.28
N SER A 219 8.62 -0.42 24.88
CA SER A 219 9.97 -0.27 24.32
C SER A 219 9.99 0.41 22.96
N TYR A 220 8.91 0.28 22.17
CA TYR A 220 8.79 0.95 20.88
C TYR A 220 8.46 2.44 21.08
N ALA A 221 7.49 2.75 21.94
CA ALA A 221 7.13 4.11 22.32
C ALA A 221 8.34 4.89 22.87
N ALA A 222 9.13 4.31 23.77
CA ALA A 222 10.36 4.93 24.26
C ALA A 222 11.39 5.22 23.14
N SER A 223 11.43 4.38 22.10
CA SER A 223 12.29 4.61 20.93
C SER A 223 11.76 5.75 20.05
N VAL A 224 10.43 5.87 19.90
CA VAL A 224 9.78 6.98 19.19
C VAL A 224 10.04 8.29 19.93
N PHE A 225 9.89 8.31 21.25
CA PHE A 225 10.15 9.51 22.06
C PHE A 225 11.59 9.96 21.97
N GLN A 226 12.57 9.05 21.94
CA GLN A 226 13.95 9.42 21.64
C GLN A 226 14.08 10.11 20.27
N THR A 227 13.42 9.57 19.24
CA THR A 227 13.43 10.20 17.91
C THR A 227 12.81 11.60 17.94
N MET A 228 11.77 11.82 18.76
CA MET A 228 11.17 13.13 18.94
C MET A 228 12.11 14.09 19.68
N THR A 229 12.80 13.66 20.74
CA THR A 229 13.84 14.45 21.39
C THR A 229 14.90 14.90 20.39
N ASP A 230 15.37 13.98 19.54
CA ASP A 230 16.41 14.26 18.56
C ASP A 230 15.94 15.20 17.43
N LYS A 231 14.64 15.17 17.05
CA LYS A 231 14.13 15.87 15.86
C LYS A 231 13.35 17.16 16.17
N THR A 232 12.52 17.15 17.21
CA THR A 232 11.65 18.28 17.59
C THR A 232 12.13 18.99 18.87
N GLY A 233 13.12 18.43 19.59
CA GLY A 233 13.58 18.97 20.86
C GLY A 233 12.63 18.70 22.03
N LEU A 234 11.69 17.74 21.90
CA LEU A 234 10.77 17.37 22.97
C LEU A 234 11.53 16.91 24.22
N THR A 235 11.25 17.54 25.36
CA THR A 235 11.86 17.21 26.65
C THR A 235 11.08 16.11 27.37
N GLU A 236 11.76 15.36 28.24
CA GLU A 236 11.18 14.20 28.93
C GLU A 236 9.97 14.54 29.81
N GLY A 237 9.82 15.79 30.26
CA GLY A 237 8.69 16.23 31.09
C GLY A 237 7.32 16.16 30.40
N PHE A 238 7.28 15.98 29.09
CA PHE A 238 6.04 15.81 28.32
C PHE A 238 5.80 14.36 27.87
N MET A 239 6.62 13.40 28.32
CA MET A 239 6.58 12.01 27.84
C MET A 239 6.02 11.08 28.93
N PRO A 240 5.06 10.19 28.60
CA PRO A 240 4.47 9.28 29.58
C PRO A 240 5.40 8.15 30.04
N ILE A 241 6.51 7.95 29.34
CA ILE A 241 7.59 7.03 29.71
C ILE A 241 8.92 7.61 29.23
N PRO A 242 10.04 7.30 29.91
CA PRO A 242 11.35 7.83 29.54
C PRO A 242 11.76 7.39 28.13
N ALA A 243 12.43 8.30 27.42
CA ALA A 243 13.00 8.03 26.11
C ALA A 243 14.11 6.96 26.20
N LYS A 244 14.24 6.14 25.15
CA LYS A 244 15.25 5.09 25.08
C LYS A 244 16.06 5.18 23.80
N LYS A 245 17.30 5.63 23.95
CA LYS A 245 18.29 5.60 22.87
C LYS A 245 18.69 4.17 22.51
N GLY A 246 18.63 3.85 21.22
CA GLY A 246 19.03 2.53 20.74
C GLY A 246 19.02 2.39 19.23
N ARG A 247 19.18 1.15 18.74
CA ARG A 247 19.12 0.85 17.31
C ARG A 247 17.78 1.23 16.69
N LYS A 248 16.67 0.99 17.42
CA LYS A 248 15.32 1.24 16.92
C LYS A 248 15.03 2.74 16.77
N SER A 249 15.45 3.60 17.71
CA SER A 249 15.27 5.05 17.59
C SER A 249 16.05 5.64 16.41
N LYS A 250 17.29 5.15 16.17
CA LYS A 250 18.08 5.53 14.98
C LYS A 250 17.42 5.07 13.68
N GLU A 251 16.84 3.88 13.68
CA GLU A 251 16.13 3.34 12.52
C GLU A 251 14.85 4.14 12.22
N ILE A 252 14.05 4.47 13.24
CA ILE A 252 12.88 5.35 13.10
C ILE A 252 13.34 6.69 12.53
N LEU A 253 14.35 7.34 13.15
CA LEU A 253 14.88 8.63 12.71
C LEU A 253 15.30 8.64 11.23
N LYS A 254 15.94 7.55 10.75
CA LYS A 254 16.33 7.40 9.35
C LYS A 254 15.13 7.36 8.40
N PHE A 255 14.00 6.79 8.83
CA PHE A 255 12.81 6.63 8.00
C PHE A 255 11.87 7.84 8.05
N VAL A 256 12.09 8.79 8.96
CA VAL A 256 11.28 10.00 9.01
C VAL A 256 11.70 10.96 7.89
N LYS A 257 10.76 11.32 7.03
CA LYS A 257 10.94 12.29 5.94
C LYS A 257 10.27 13.61 6.27
#